data_AF-A0A7I4XR97-F1
#
_entry.id   AF-A0A7I4XR97-F1
#
_cell.length_a   1.000
_cell.length_b   1.000
_cell.length_c   1.000
_cell.angle_alpha   90.00
_cell.angle_beta   90.00
_cell.angle_gamma   90.00
#
_symmetry.space_group_name_H-M   'P 1'
#
loop_
_entity.id
_entity.type
_entity.pdbx_description
1 polymer ?
#
loop_
_entity_poly.entity_id
_entity_poly.type
_entity_poly.pdbx_seq_one_letter_code
_entity_poly.pdbx_strand_id
1 'polypeptide(L)'
;MSASEFAVAEALLIKEHHRECETILSRMPLSRFNAHRSADGLIRCPHRVEHAYNSASSAILLVPCHPLTTLIIQYTHLSQFHSGTHATIATLRYSYLTPAIRSTASKVLRLCVICKKINGLPYRYPDMPSLPPERVRRSRPFQNIGLDYLGPLRYKDTTTTSSKKWISLNDGHS
;
A
#
# COMPACT_ATOMS: atom_id res chain seq x y z
N MET A 1 29.38 -1.38 -11.21
CA MET A 1 29.31 -1.18 -9.76
C MET A 1 29.23 -2.53 -9.09
N SER A 2 30.23 -2.87 -8.28
CA SER A 2 30.35 -4.17 -7.62
C SER A 2 29.49 -4.26 -6.35
N ALA A 3 29.10 -5.47 -5.91
CA ALA A 3 28.26 -5.67 -4.72
C ALA A 3 28.88 -5.08 -3.43
N SER A 4 30.21 -4.99 -3.36
CA SER A 4 30.94 -4.37 -2.26
C SER A 4 30.72 -2.85 -2.20
N GLU A 5 30.62 -2.17 -3.34
CA GLU A 5 30.36 -0.72 -3.39
C GLU A 5 29.01 -0.38 -2.76
N PHE A 6 27.98 -1.19 -3.02
CA PHE A 6 26.65 -0.99 -2.45
C PHE A 6 26.64 -1.18 -0.93
N ALA A 7 27.34 -2.20 -0.42
CA ALA A 7 27.45 -2.43 1.03
C ALA A 7 28.17 -1.28 1.75
N VAL A 8 29.23 -0.73 1.13
CA VAL A 8 29.94 0.43 1.66
C VAL A 8 29.04 1.67 1.66
N ALA A 9 28.33 1.92 0.56
CA ALA A 9 27.40 3.04 0.46
C ALA A 9 26.27 2.96 1.49
N GLU A 10 25.68 1.77 1.68
CA GLU A 10 24.65 1.52 2.70
C GLU A 10 25.17 1.81 4.11
N ALA A 11 26.37 1.31 4.44
CA ALA A 11 27.00 1.59 5.73
C ALA A 11 27.27 3.09 5.94
N LEU A 12 27.70 3.82 4.90
CA LEU A 12 27.91 5.27 4.98
C LEU A 12 26.60 6.03 5.23
N LEU A 13 25.51 5.68 4.53
CA LEU A 13 24.20 6.29 4.75
C LEU A 13 23.70 6.08 6.18
N ILE A 14 23.90 4.89 6.73
CA ILE A 14 23.47 4.59 8.11
C ILE A 14 24.34 5.36 9.13
N LYS A 15 25.65 5.51 8.88
CA LYS A 15 26.51 6.35 9.73
C LYS A 15 26.05 7.80 9.75
N GLU A 16 25.71 8.34 8.59
CA GLU A 16 25.18 9.70 8.48
C GLU A 16 23.87 9.84 9.26
N HIS A 17 22.96 8.88 9.09
CA HIS A 17 21.74 8.82 9.87
C HIS A 17 21.97 8.81 11.39
N HIS A 18 22.97 8.07 11.89
CA HIS A 18 23.33 8.08 13.31
C HIS A 18 23.89 9.42 13.76
N ARG A 19 24.66 10.11 12.90
CA ARG A 19 25.18 11.46 13.16
C ARG A 19 24.04 12.48 13.27
N GLU A 20 23.12 12.48 12.30
CA GLU A 20 21.95 13.38 12.29
C GLU A 20 21.03 13.16 13.51
N CYS A 21 20.90 11.90 13.94
CA CYS A 21 20.02 11.52 15.04
C CYS A 21 20.73 11.42 16.41
N GLU A 22 21.96 11.92 16.55
CA GLU A 22 22.75 11.76 17.79
C GLU A 22 22.00 12.25 19.03
N THR A 23 21.33 13.40 18.92
CA THR A 23 20.51 13.97 20.01
C THR A 23 19.34 13.07 20.44
N ILE A 24 18.75 12.35 19.49
CA ILE A 24 17.65 11.40 19.75
C ILE A 24 18.22 10.12 20.37
N LEU A 25 19.35 9.64 19.84
CA LEU A 25 20.04 8.45 20.34
C LEU A 25 20.47 8.62 21.80
N SER A 26 20.98 9.79 22.18
CA SER A 26 21.36 10.10 23.57
C SER A 26 20.18 10.06 24.55
N ARG A 27 18.95 10.35 24.07
CA ARG A 27 17.72 10.32 24.89
C ARG A 27 17.04 8.94 24.90
N MET A 28 17.43 8.04 24.00
CA MET A 28 16.84 6.72 23.91
C MET A 28 17.42 5.76 24.96
N PRO A 29 16.62 4.83 25.51
CA PRO A 29 17.10 3.81 26.44
C PRO A 29 17.84 2.70 25.69
N LEU A 30 19.05 2.98 25.20
CA LEU A 30 19.89 2.07 24.43
C LEU A 30 20.30 0.81 25.21
N SER A 31 20.40 0.92 26.54
CA SER A 31 20.68 -0.19 27.45
C SER A 31 19.63 -1.31 27.36
N ARG A 32 18.36 -0.98 27.13
CA ARG A 32 17.28 -1.97 26.98
C ARG A 32 17.49 -2.89 25.77
N PHE A 33 18.22 -2.43 24.76
CA PHE A 33 18.47 -3.16 23.52
C PHE A 33 19.86 -3.77 23.46
N ASN A 34 20.65 -3.70 24.55
CA ASN A 34 22.06 -4.09 24.58
C ASN A 34 22.86 -3.47 23.41
N ALA A 35 22.48 -2.24 23.02
CA ALA A 35 23.04 -1.58 21.85
C ALA A 35 24.49 -1.16 22.13
N HIS A 36 25.39 -1.50 21.23
CA HIS A 36 26.80 -1.12 21.31
C HIS A 36 27.29 -0.61 19.95
N ARG A 37 28.29 0.27 19.97
CA ARG A 37 28.92 0.77 18.75
C ARG A 37 29.98 -0.24 18.31
N SER A 38 29.85 -0.73 17.08
CA SER A 38 30.80 -1.67 16.47
C SER A 38 32.04 -0.94 15.94
N ALA A 39 33.12 -1.68 15.64
CA ALA A 39 34.35 -1.15 15.05
C ALA A 39 34.08 -0.41 13.72
N ASP A 40 33.05 -0.86 12.98
CA ASP A 40 32.62 -0.25 11.74
C ASP A 40 31.99 1.15 11.94
N GLY A 41 31.72 1.58 13.18
CA GLY A 41 31.08 2.85 13.52
C GLY A 41 29.55 2.81 13.61
N LEU A 42 28.94 1.68 13.25
CA LEU A 42 27.50 1.42 13.32
C LEU A 42 27.06 0.99 14.73
N ILE A 43 25.87 1.42 15.14
CA ILE A 43 25.22 0.93 16.37
C ILE A 43 24.52 -0.39 16.08
N ARG A 44 24.95 -1.46 16.74
CA ARG A 44 24.40 -2.81 16.59
C ARG A 44 23.71 -3.26 17.87
N CYS A 45 22.61 -3.98 17.71
CA CYS A 45 21.84 -4.59 18.78
C CYS A 45 21.91 -6.12 18.64
N PRO A 46 22.46 -6.83 19.63
CA PRO A 46 22.53 -8.28 19.58
C PRO A 46 21.12 -8.87 19.64
N HIS A 47 20.89 -9.93 18.87
CA HIS A 47 19.69 -10.74 19.04
C HIS A 47 19.79 -11.52 20.35
N ARG A 48 18.65 -11.80 20.98
CA ARG A 48 18.57 -12.58 22.23
C ARG A 48 19.07 -14.02 22.08
N VAL A 49 19.25 -14.49 20.85
CA VAL A 49 19.77 -15.81 20.53
C VAL A 49 21.28 -15.69 20.37
N GLU A 50 22.00 -15.73 21.50
CA GLU A 50 23.45 -15.52 21.59
C GLU A 50 24.30 -16.59 20.86
N HIS A 51 23.68 -17.63 20.29
CA HIS A 51 24.34 -18.77 19.64
C HIS A 51 23.88 -19.07 18.21
N ALA A 52 23.13 -18.15 17.57
CA ALA A 52 22.91 -18.29 16.13
C ALA A 52 24.26 -18.10 15.40
N TYR A 53 24.64 -19.09 14.58
CA TYR A 53 25.95 -19.39 13.95
C TYR A 53 26.78 -18.23 13.33
N ASN A 54 26.29 -16.99 13.31
CA ASN A 54 26.96 -15.85 12.69
C ASN A 54 27.01 -14.66 13.66
N SER A 55 28.12 -14.50 14.40
CA SER A 55 28.38 -13.34 15.27
C SER A 55 28.44 -11.99 14.50
N ALA A 56 28.47 -12.03 13.16
CA ALA A 56 28.34 -10.86 12.28
C ALA A 56 26.88 -10.38 12.09
N SER A 57 25.88 -11.14 12.55
CA SER A 57 24.44 -10.92 12.29
C SER A 57 23.71 -10.19 13.43
N SER A 58 24.38 -9.24 14.09
CA SER A 58 23.68 -8.30 14.99
C SER A 58 22.94 -7.26 14.16
N ALA A 59 21.65 -7.07 14.46
CA ALA A 59 20.81 -6.11 13.75
C ALA A 59 21.30 -4.68 13.97
N ILE A 60 21.25 -3.86 12.93
CA ILE A 60 21.68 -2.46 13.00
C ILE A 60 20.53 -1.61 13.53
N LEU A 61 20.80 -0.75 14.51
CA LEU A 61 19.79 0.15 15.07
C LEU A 61 19.45 1.24 14.05
N LEU A 62 18.17 1.42 13.77
CA LEU A 62 17.64 2.55 13.00
C LEU A 62 16.72 3.38 13.89
N VAL A 63 16.85 4.71 13.82
CA VAL A 63 16.02 5.64 14.57
C VAL A 63 14.65 5.76 13.89
N PRO A 64 13.53 5.58 14.62
CA PRO A 64 12.20 5.67 14.04
C PRO A 64 11.92 7.06 13.47
N CYS A 65 11.03 7.12 12.49
CA CYS A 65 10.57 8.36 11.84
C CYS A 65 11.64 9.15 11.07
N HIS A 66 12.83 8.58 10.83
CA HIS A 66 13.83 9.18 9.95
C HIS A 66 13.55 8.86 8.47
N PRO A 67 13.85 9.77 7.51
CA PRO A 67 13.70 9.51 6.09
C PRO A 67 14.39 8.23 5.62
N LEU A 68 15.63 7.96 6.07
CA LEU A 68 16.35 6.72 5.75
C LEU A 68 15.56 5.48 6.19
N THR A 69 15.02 5.47 7.39
CA THR A 69 14.26 4.33 7.93
C THR A 69 12.96 4.12 7.14
N THR A 70 12.28 5.20 6.75
CA THR A 70 11.13 5.14 5.84
C THR A 70 11.49 4.50 4.51
N LEU A 71 12.61 4.91 3.91
CA LEU A 71 13.10 4.38 2.64
C LEU A 71 13.46 2.90 2.73
N ILE A 72 14.14 2.48 3.79
CA ILE A 72 14.47 1.05 4.04
C ILE A 72 13.20 0.22 4.16
N ILE A 73 12.22 0.67 4.96
CA ILE A 73 10.93 -0.01 5.10
C ILE A 73 10.21 -0.12 3.76
N GLN A 74 10.19 0.97 2.98
CA GLN A 74 9.56 1.00 1.67
C GLN A 74 10.25 0.05 0.69
N TYR A 75 11.59 0.05 0.66
CA TYR A 75 12.37 -0.86 -0.17
C TYR A 75 12.07 -2.32 0.16
N THR A 76 12.08 -2.70 1.45
CA THR A 76 11.73 -4.06 1.87
C THR A 76 10.28 -4.42 1.54
N HIS A 77 9.35 -3.48 1.68
CA HIS A 77 7.96 -3.71 1.29
C HIS A 77 7.80 -3.97 -0.22
N LEU A 78 8.54 -3.23 -1.05
CA LEU A 78 8.54 -3.41 -2.51
C LEU A 78 9.23 -4.71 -2.92
N SER A 79 10.36 -5.07 -2.31
CA SER A 79 11.08 -6.32 -2.61
C SER A 79 10.29 -7.56 -2.21
N GLN A 80 9.34 -7.43 -1.29
CA GLN A 80 8.43 -8.49 -0.87
C GLN A 80 7.07 -8.46 -1.58
N PHE A 81 6.98 -7.85 -2.76
CA PHE A 81 5.76 -7.83 -3.57
C PHE A 81 4.54 -7.30 -2.80
N HIS A 82 4.73 -6.20 -2.06
CA HIS A 82 3.67 -5.57 -1.29
C HIS A 82 3.09 -6.40 -0.15
N SER A 83 3.90 -7.29 0.42
CA SER A 83 3.54 -8.06 1.62
C SER A 83 3.04 -7.16 2.75
N GLY A 84 2.11 -7.72 3.55
CA GLY A 84 1.50 -7.01 4.67
C GLY A 84 2.50 -6.59 5.75
N THR A 85 2.09 -5.68 6.63
CA THR A 85 2.96 -5.06 7.64
C THR A 85 3.74 -6.08 8.49
N HIS A 86 3.11 -7.17 8.89
CA HIS A 86 3.77 -8.19 9.72
C HIS A 86 4.91 -8.90 9.01
N ALA A 87 4.72 -9.24 7.73
CA ALA A 87 5.75 -9.89 6.92
C ALA A 87 6.95 -8.96 6.67
N THR A 88 6.69 -7.69 6.34
CA THR A 88 7.76 -6.69 6.16
C THR A 88 8.56 -6.48 7.43
N ILE A 89 7.91 -6.41 8.60
CA ILE A 89 8.60 -6.29 9.89
C ILE A 89 9.43 -7.53 10.19
N ALA A 90 8.92 -8.73 9.91
CA ALA A 90 9.65 -9.97 10.14
C ALA A 90 10.97 -9.99 9.37
N THR A 91 10.95 -9.54 8.11
CA THR A 91 12.16 -9.50 7.29
C THR A 91 13.12 -8.39 7.70
N LEU A 92 12.61 -7.21 8.04
CA LEU A 92 13.43 -6.12 8.56
C LEU A 92 14.18 -6.54 9.82
N ARG A 93 13.57 -7.34 10.71
CA ARG A 93 14.20 -7.78 11.97
C ARG A 93 15.47 -8.61 11.80
N TYR A 94 15.67 -9.27 10.65
CA TYR A 94 16.92 -10.01 10.42
C TYR A 94 18.14 -9.09 10.31
N SER A 95 17.96 -7.88 9.77
CA SER A 95 19.07 -6.95 9.49
C SER A 95 19.02 -5.68 10.33
N TYR A 96 17.83 -5.27 10.78
CA TYR A 96 17.57 -3.97 11.37
C TYR A 96 16.70 -4.05 12.62
N LEU A 97 17.03 -3.22 13.61
CA LEU A 97 16.21 -3.00 14.79
C LEU A 97 15.70 -1.55 14.80
N THR A 98 14.39 -1.36 14.80
CA THR A 98 13.77 -0.03 14.94
C THR A 98 12.82 -0.03 16.13
N PRO A 99 13.03 0.84 17.13
CA PRO A 99 12.05 1.05 18.20
C PRO A 99 10.67 1.39 17.64
N ALA A 100 9.62 0.75 18.18
CA ALA A 100 8.24 0.96 17.73
C ALA A 100 8.00 0.77 16.21
N ILE A 101 8.78 -0.13 15.56
CA ILE A 101 8.76 -0.37 14.10
C ILE A 101 7.37 -0.55 13.51
N ARG A 102 6.43 -1.17 14.25
CA ARG A 102 5.05 -1.38 13.79
C ARG A 102 4.37 -0.07 13.40
N SER A 103 4.53 0.97 14.23
CA SER A 103 3.88 2.26 13.98
C SER A 103 4.42 2.92 12.71
N THR A 104 5.74 2.91 12.54
CA THR A 104 6.45 3.47 11.38
C THR A 104 6.12 2.67 10.13
N ALA A 105 6.24 1.34 10.17
CA ALA A 105 5.93 0.47 9.05
C ALA A 105 4.48 0.60 8.61
N SER A 106 3.52 0.59 9.53
CA SER A 106 2.11 0.82 9.17
C SER A 106 1.88 2.19 8.53
N LYS A 107 2.58 3.26 8.96
CA LYS A 107 2.48 4.58 8.30
C LYS A 107 3.00 4.51 6.86
N VAL A 108 4.17 3.92 6.64
CA VAL A 108 4.78 3.80 5.31
C VAL A 108 3.90 2.97 4.38
N LEU A 109 3.46 1.79 4.82
CA LEU A 109 2.66 0.89 4.00
C LEU A 109 1.27 1.46 3.67
N ARG A 110 0.67 2.24 4.59
CA ARG A 110 -0.58 2.96 4.30
C ARG A 110 -0.43 3.99 3.19
N LEU A 111 0.77 4.52 2.94
CA LEU A 111 1.02 5.46 1.86
C LEU A 111 1.23 4.77 0.51
N CYS A 112 1.48 3.46 0.50
CA CYS A 112 1.70 2.69 -0.72
C CYS A 112 0.44 2.68 -1.61
N VAL A 113 0.57 3.23 -2.82
CA VAL A 113 -0.54 3.37 -3.79
C VAL A 113 -1.09 2.01 -4.21
N ILE A 114 -0.21 1.03 -4.43
CA ILE A 114 -0.59 -0.32 -4.85
C ILE A 114 -1.41 -1.01 -3.74
N CYS A 115 -0.93 -0.95 -2.49
CA CYS A 115 -1.68 -1.48 -1.35
C CYS A 115 -3.01 -0.76 -1.13
N LYS A 116 -3.05 0.58 -1.32
CA LYS A 116 -4.30 1.36 -1.25
C LYS A 116 -5.31 0.93 -2.30
N LYS A 117 -4.86 0.64 -3.52
CA LYS A 117 -5.72 0.19 -4.61
C LYS A 117 -6.27 -1.22 -4.38
N ILE A 118 -5.42 -2.13 -3.90
CA ILE A 118 -5.80 -3.54 -3.67
C ILE A 118 -6.67 -3.69 -2.42
N ASN A 119 -6.34 -2.98 -1.33
CA ASN A 119 -7.08 -3.06 -0.06
C ASN A 119 -8.17 -1.99 0.07
N GLY A 120 -8.38 -1.17 -0.98
CA GLY A 120 -9.40 -0.15 -0.99
C GLY A 120 -10.78 -0.78 -0.89
N LEU A 121 -11.60 -0.30 0.04
CA LEU A 121 -13.00 -0.72 0.10
C LEU A 121 -13.70 -0.35 -1.21
N PRO A 122 -14.60 -1.21 -1.73
CA PRO A 122 -15.42 -0.84 -2.88
C PRO A 122 -16.21 0.42 -2.54
N TYR A 123 -16.54 1.20 -3.58
CA TYR A 123 -17.46 2.32 -3.42
C TYR A 123 -18.73 1.80 -2.76
N ARG A 124 -19.10 2.39 -1.62
CA ARG A 124 -20.33 2.02 -0.92
C ARG A 124 -21.47 2.38 -1.86
N TYR A 125 -22.19 1.38 -2.36
CA TYR A 125 -23.41 1.64 -3.11
C TYR A 125 -24.32 2.52 -2.26
N PRO A 126 -24.92 3.57 -2.85
CA PRO A 126 -25.96 4.30 -2.15
C PRO A 126 -27.06 3.31 -1.75
N ASP A 127 -27.75 3.60 -0.66
CA ASP A 127 -28.90 2.79 -0.26
C ASP A 127 -29.87 2.72 -1.46
N MET A 128 -30.23 1.51 -1.87
CA MET A 128 -31.13 1.31 -3.00
C MET A 128 -32.45 2.03 -2.66
N PRO A 129 -32.88 3.02 -3.46
CA PRO A 129 -34.18 3.64 -3.23
C PRO A 129 -35.26 2.58 -3.33
N SER A 130 -36.35 2.76 -2.58
CA SER A 130 -37.50 1.87 -2.67
C SER A 130 -37.95 1.73 -4.12
N LEU A 131 -38.31 0.51 -4.51
CA LEU A 131 -38.80 0.24 -5.86
C LEU A 131 -40.03 1.13 -6.14
N PRO A 132 -40.15 1.70 -7.36
CA PRO A 132 -41.29 2.52 -7.71
C PRO A 132 -42.59 1.68 -7.59
N PRO A 133 -43.71 2.27 -7.13
CA PRO A 133 -44.94 1.55 -6.88
C PRO A 133 -45.48 0.83 -8.13
N GLU A 134 -45.16 1.32 -9.32
CA GLU A 134 -45.47 0.71 -10.62
C GLU A 134 -44.86 -0.69 -10.79
N ARG A 135 -43.75 -0.99 -10.10
CA ARG A 135 -43.06 -2.29 -10.11
C ARG A 135 -43.60 -3.26 -9.05
N VAL A 136 -44.28 -2.75 -8.01
CA VAL A 136 -44.69 -3.53 -6.83
C VAL A 136 -46.20 -3.74 -6.77
N ARG A 137 -46.99 -2.78 -7.24
CA ARG A 137 -48.45 -2.87 -7.26
C ARG A 137 -48.91 -3.74 -8.42
N ARG A 138 -49.93 -4.56 -8.15
CA ARG A 138 -50.63 -5.30 -9.21
C ARG A 138 -51.20 -4.31 -10.22
N SER A 139 -50.80 -4.46 -11.47
CA SER A 139 -51.30 -3.69 -12.60
C SER A 139 -52.05 -4.62 -13.55
N ARG A 140 -52.97 -4.07 -14.34
CA ARG A 140 -53.55 -4.80 -15.46
C ARG A 140 -52.47 -5.08 -16.51
N PRO A 141 -52.63 -6.12 -17.35
CA PRO A 141 -51.77 -6.31 -18.52
C PRO A 141 -51.68 -5.01 -19.33
N PHE A 142 -50.47 -4.62 -19.74
CA PHE A 142 -50.17 -3.37 -20.50
C PHE A 142 -50.41 -2.04 -19.77
N GLN A 143 -50.73 -2.03 -18.47
CA GLN A 143 -50.96 -0.78 -17.73
C GLN A 143 -49.65 -0.02 -17.46
N ASN A 144 -48.56 -0.74 -17.23
CA ASN A 144 -47.22 -0.17 -17.03
C ASN A 144 -46.30 -0.76 -18.11
N ILE A 145 -45.76 0.08 -18.99
CA ILE A 145 -44.87 -0.33 -20.07
C ILE A 145 -43.52 0.38 -19.90
N GLY A 146 -42.44 -0.39 -19.91
CA GLY A 146 -41.09 0.15 -19.99
C GLY A 146 -40.73 0.44 -21.43
N LEU A 147 -40.52 1.71 -21.76
CA LEU A 147 -39.92 2.10 -23.04
C LEU A 147 -38.40 2.19 -22.85
N ASP A 148 -37.66 1.34 -23.54
CA ASP A 148 -36.21 1.49 -23.66
C ASP A 148 -35.87 2.08 -25.04
N TYR A 149 -34.92 3.02 -25.06
CA TYR A 149 -34.46 3.62 -26.30
C TYR A 149 -33.08 3.09 -26.60
N LEU A 150 -32.93 2.39 -27.72
CA LEU A 150 -31.61 2.17 -28.28
C LEU A 150 -31.03 3.56 -28.63
N GLY A 151 -29.80 3.84 -28.20
CA GLY A 151 -29.12 5.11 -28.47
C GLY A 151 -29.14 5.51 -29.96
N PRO A 152 -28.85 6.79 -30.28
CA PRO A 152 -29.15 7.33 -31.60
C PRO A 152 -28.34 6.59 -32.69
N LEU A 153 -29.05 5.85 -33.53
CA LEU A 153 -28.45 5.20 -34.69
C LEU A 153 -28.19 6.26 -35.75
N ARG A 154 -26.94 6.32 -36.21
CA ARG A 154 -26.53 7.18 -37.32
C ARG A 154 -26.76 6.42 -38.61
N TYR A 155 -27.56 6.98 -39.51
CA TYR A 155 -27.71 6.47 -40.87
C TYR A 155 -27.29 7.54 -41.87
N LYS A 156 -26.81 7.11 -43.05
CA LYS A 156 -26.52 8.00 -44.17
C LYS A 156 -27.70 7.94 -45.13
N ASP A 157 -28.29 9.08 -45.42
CA ASP A 157 -29.28 9.19 -46.50
C ASP A 157 -28.59 9.18 -47.87
N THR A 158 -29.35 8.94 -48.93
CA THR A 158 -28.90 8.96 -50.34
C THR A 158 -28.18 10.26 -50.74
N THR A 159 -28.36 11.34 -49.96
CA THR A 159 -27.73 12.65 -50.13
C THR A 159 -26.52 12.90 -49.22
N THR A 160 -25.86 11.86 -48.71
CA THR A 160 -24.60 11.95 -47.94
C THR A 160 -24.69 12.70 -46.61
N THR A 161 -25.90 13.03 -46.15
CA THR A 161 -26.11 13.68 -44.85
C THR A 161 -26.30 12.60 -43.77
N SER A 162 -25.51 12.68 -42.69
CA SER A 162 -25.65 11.74 -41.57
C SER A 162 -26.75 12.22 -40.60
N SER A 163 -27.85 11.48 -40.53
CA SER A 163 -28.99 11.80 -39.66
C SER A 163 -29.07 10.82 -38.48
N LYS A 164 -29.58 11.31 -37.34
CA LYS A 164 -29.77 10.49 -36.12
C LYS A 164 -31.22 10.01 -36.06
N LYS A 165 -31.42 8.72 -35.79
CA LYS A 165 -32.75 8.14 -35.54
C LYS A 165 -32.74 7.36 -34.24
N TRP A 166 -33.81 7.50 -33.46
CA TRP A 166 -34.02 6.76 -32.21
C TRP A 166 -35.02 5.64 -32.49
N ILE A 167 -34.75 4.45 -31.98
CA ILE A 167 -35.66 3.31 -32.07
C ILE A 167 -36.11 3.01 -30.65
N SER A 168 -37.42 3.11 -30.40
CA SER A 168 -38.03 2.65 -29.17
C SER A 168 -38.21 1.14 -29.24
N LEU A 169 -37.62 0.43 -28.28
CA LEU A 169 -37.84 -0.99 -28.05
C LEU A 169 -38.96 -1.13 -27.03
N ASN A 170 -39.92 -2.00 -27.34
CA ASN A 170 -41.02 -2.27 -26.44
C ASN A 170 -41.02 -3.76 -26.10
N ASP A 171 -40.52 -4.10 -24.91
CA ASP A 171 -40.52 -5.48 -24.42
C ASP A 171 -41.88 -5.78 -23.80
N GLY A 172 -42.86 -6.02 -24.67
CA GLY A 172 -44.17 -6.53 -24.28
C GLY A 172 -44.06 -8.00 -23.92
N HIS A 173 -43.73 -8.34 -22.67
CA HIS A 173 -43.93 -9.70 -22.17
C HIS A 173 -45.44 -9.93 -21.97
N SER A 174 -46.02 -10.70 -22.89
CA SER A 174 -47.37 -11.28 -22.86
C SER A 174 -47.52 -12.38 -21.82
#